data_AF-A0A7X7J0U8-F1
#
_entry.id   AF-A0A7X7J0U8-F1
#
_cell.length_a   1.000
_cell.length_b   1.000
_cell.length_c   1.000
_cell.angle_alpha   90.00
_cell.angle_beta   90.00
_cell.angle_gamma   90.00
#
_symmetry.space_group_name_H-M   'P 1'
#
loop_
_entity.id
_entity.type
_entity.pdbx_description
1 polymer ?
#
loop_
_entity_poly.entity_id
_entity_poly.type
_entity_poly.pdbx_seq_one_letter_code
_entity_poly.pdbx_strand_id
1 'polypeptide(L)'
;MTIVKEYTGILIRGRRLTKIAGEARRGLPRPPCPMVRFWTQWQQALESRYHTLYVVSSLGYLTNAQELSYLRQCEGAELKLLAFVDDLPVESIPEHLCRLRVRSDKRVHLVQTHGAKATETFLTRFVGRLCGGPTDNSIIDAWWEGDELVVLSPSFLRLRVPVGSLPAKLRDADEGIRKNFQIDQYGDFLYWPKVDVHMGWEQFTQAVDPVARLRAEQKSKAFNTRYGRAIRRLREASSLKQSDIGGLDERTVRRIEQGRTRATANAIVKLAKAHSMDASQYTAELARYL
;
A
#
# COMPACT_ATOMS: atom_id res chain seq x y z
N MET A 1 -3.79 -36.24 -10.49
CA MET A 1 -4.87 -35.95 -9.52
C MET A 1 -4.64 -34.54 -9.00
N THR A 2 -5.37 -33.58 -9.56
CA THR A 2 -5.07 -32.14 -9.45
C THR A 2 -5.73 -31.60 -8.18
N ILE A 3 -4.93 -31.24 -7.19
CA ILE A 3 -5.41 -30.63 -5.95
C ILE A 3 -5.76 -29.17 -6.28
N VAL A 4 -7.03 -28.93 -6.52
CA VAL A 4 -7.64 -27.59 -6.58
C VAL A 4 -7.70 -27.08 -5.13
N LYS A 5 -6.82 -26.14 -4.78
CA LYS A 5 -6.98 -25.37 -3.53
C LYS A 5 -7.96 -24.24 -3.81
N GLU A 6 -9.21 -24.48 -3.41
CA GLU A 6 -10.29 -23.51 -3.40
C GLU A 6 -10.02 -22.42 -2.34
N TYR A 7 -10.10 -21.16 -2.73
CA TYR A 7 -9.91 -20.00 -1.85
C TYR A 7 -11.19 -19.17 -1.77
N THR A 8 -11.44 -18.64 -0.57
CA THR A 8 -12.67 -18.06 -0.06
C THR A 8 -12.46 -16.48 0.00
N GLY A 9 -13.48 -15.62 0.04
CA GLY A 9 -13.52 -14.14 -0.08
C GLY A 9 -14.70 -13.20 0.37
N ILE A 10 -15.63 -12.79 -0.50
CA ILE A 10 -16.42 -11.54 -0.55
C ILE A 10 -17.90 -11.74 -0.98
N LEU A 11 -18.90 -11.19 -0.28
CA LEU A 11 -20.31 -11.19 -0.72
C LEU A 11 -20.62 -10.02 -1.68
N ILE A 12 -20.21 -10.09 -2.93
CA ILE A 12 -20.57 -9.07 -3.93
C ILE A 12 -21.96 -9.41 -4.50
N ARG A 13 -23.02 -8.72 -4.05
CA ARG A 13 -24.32 -8.78 -4.72
C ARG A 13 -24.51 -7.55 -5.60
N GLY A 14 -24.08 -7.65 -6.84
CA GLY A 14 -24.21 -6.63 -7.88
C GLY A 14 -23.33 -6.95 -9.09
N ARG A 15 -23.86 -7.76 -10.03
CA ARG A 15 -23.20 -8.34 -11.23
C ARG A 15 -22.12 -9.41 -10.98
N ARG A 16 -22.22 -10.50 -11.75
CA ARG A 16 -21.19 -11.56 -11.88
C ARG A 16 -19.91 -10.95 -12.44
N LEU A 17 -18.87 -10.82 -11.62
CA LEU A 17 -17.50 -10.64 -12.09
C LEU A 17 -16.79 -11.99 -11.97
N THR A 18 -16.60 -12.67 -13.10
CA THR A 18 -15.88 -13.95 -13.18
C THR A 18 -14.38 -13.70 -13.40
N LYS A 19 -13.57 -14.34 -12.54
CA LYS A 19 -12.10 -14.53 -12.59
C LYS A 19 -11.23 -13.29 -12.29
N ILE A 20 -10.69 -13.25 -11.06
CA ILE A 20 -9.43 -12.59 -10.74
C ILE A 20 -8.43 -13.72 -10.40
N ALA A 21 -7.46 -13.94 -11.28
CA ALA A 21 -6.40 -14.95 -11.12
C ALA A 21 -5.07 -14.27 -10.77
N GLY A 22 -4.31 -14.83 -9.84
CA GLY A 22 -2.95 -14.41 -9.52
C GLY A 22 -2.14 -15.54 -8.90
N GLU A 23 -1.04 -15.92 -9.56
CA GLU A 23 -0.11 -16.98 -9.16
C GLU A 23 0.76 -16.55 -7.96
N ALA A 24 0.91 -17.42 -6.95
CA ALA A 24 1.83 -17.21 -5.84
C ALA A 24 2.95 -18.27 -5.81
N ARG A 25 4.21 -17.81 -5.83
CA ARG A 25 5.43 -18.62 -5.72
C ARG A 25 5.60 -19.19 -4.30
N ARG A 26 6.15 -20.42 -4.23
CA ARG A 26 6.31 -21.24 -3.00
C ARG A 26 7.52 -20.82 -2.16
N GLY A 27 7.39 -20.96 -0.83
CA GLY A 27 8.52 -21.30 0.06
C GLY A 27 8.75 -20.37 1.25
N LEU A 28 7.99 -20.55 2.35
CA LEU A 28 8.29 -20.35 3.78
C LEU A 28 6.98 -20.09 4.57
N PRO A 29 6.86 -20.54 5.83
CA PRO A 29 5.62 -20.40 6.60
C PRO A 29 5.44 -18.94 7.03
N ARG A 30 4.46 -18.26 6.45
CA ARG A 30 3.97 -16.96 6.92
C ARG A 30 2.96 -17.19 8.06
N PRO A 31 2.84 -16.27 9.05
CA PRO A 31 1.72 -16.30 9.99
C PRO A 31 0.40 -16.37 9.21
N PRO A 32 -0.70 -16.94 9.76
CA PRO A 32 -1.93 -17.11 9.00
C PRO A 32 -2.38 -15.72 8.56
N CYS A 33 -2.28 -15.46 7.24
CA CYS A 33 -2.92 -14.32 6.62
C CYS A 33 -4.36 -14.27 7.14
N PRO A 34 -4.98 -13.08 7.27
CA PRO A 34 -6.44 -13.02 7.42
C PRO A 34 -7.03 -13.87 6.29
N MET A 35 -7.62 -15.02 6.63
CA MET A 35 -8.29 -15.87 5.67
C MET A 35 -9.47 -15.07 5.13
N VAL A 36 -9.34 -14.57 3.91
CA VAL A 36 -10.48 -13.98 3.21
C VAL A 36 -11.48 -15.13 2.94
N ARG A 37 -12.79 -14.95 3.20
CA ARG A 37 -13.82 -16.01 3.11
C ARG A 37 -15.15 -15.59 2.43
N PHE A 38 -15.58 -16.31 1.37
CA PHE A 38 -16.49 -15.88 0.26
C PHE A 38 -17.77 -16.52 0.71
N TRP A 39 -18.43 -15.86 1.65
CA TRP A 39 -19.70 -16.34 2.16
C TRP A 39 -20.80 -15.82 1.26
N THR A 40 -21.61 -16.73 0.75
CA THR A 40 -22.88 -16.40 0.10
C THR A 40 -24.03 -16.30 1.10
N GLN A 41 -23.79 -16.73 2.35
CA GLN A 41 -24.75 -16.79 3.45
C GLN A 41 -24.06 -16.47 4.79
N TRP A 42 -24.65 -15.56 5.56
CA TRP A 42 -24.08 -15.10 6.83
C TRP A 42 -23.92 -16.17 7.92
N GLN A 43 -24.68 -17.25 7.83
CA GLN A 43 -24.60 -18.38 8.76
C GLN A 43 -23.19 -18.98 8.83
N GLN A 44 -22.43 -18.91 7.72
CA GLN A 44 -21.06 -19.40 7.61
C GLN A 44 -20.02 -18.45 8.25
N ALA A 45 -20.39 -17.20 8.54
CA ALA A 45 -19.52 -16.22 9.22
C ALA A 45 -19.56 -16.38 10.75
N LEU A 46 -20.65 -16.94 11.31
CA LEU A 46 -20.86 -17.14 12.74
C LEU A 46 -19.96 -18.23 13.35
N GLU A 47 -19.47 -19.16 12.53
CA GLU A 47 -18.60 -20.26 12.96
C GLU A 47 -17.11 -19.85 13.08
N SER A 48 -16.77 -18.63 12.63
CA SER A 48 -15.40 -18.10 12.59
C SER A 48 -15.04 -17.38 13.91
N ARG A 49 -14.44 -18.08 14.87
CA ARG A 49 -14.07 -17.53 16.20
C ARG A 49 -12.74 -16.77 16.29
N TYR A 50 -11.98 -16.73 15.20
CA TYR A 50 -10.69 -16.04 15.14
C TYR A 50 -10.65 -15.30 13.79
N HIS A 51 -10.23 -14.03 13.78
CA HIS A 51 -10.05 -13.11 12.62
C HIS A 51 -11.05 -11.94 12.50
N THR A 52 -10.52 -10.80 12.00
CA THR A 52 -11.27 -9.62 11.55
C THR A 52 -12.17 -10.02 10.37
N LEU A 53 -13.46 -9.73 10.48
CA LEU A 53 -14.46 -10.07 9.48
C LEU A 53 -14.64 -8.90 8.52
N TYR A 54 -14.44 -9.10 7.21
CA TYR A 54 -14.68 -8.07 6.18
C TYR A 54 -15.96 -8.39 5.42
N VAL A 55 -16.88 -7.44 5.43
CA VAL A 55 -18.14 -7.53 4.68
C VAL A 55 -18.09 -6.51 3.57
N VAL A 56 -18.30 -6.96 2.35
CA VAL A 56 -18.45 -6.08 1.19
C VAL A 56 -19.88 -6.23 0.72
N SER A 57 -20.61 -5.14 0.56
CA SER A 57 -22.00 -5.21 0.10
C SER A 57 -22.49 -3.87 -0.45
N SER A 58 -23.61 -3.86 -1.16
CA SER A 58 -24.31 -2.62 -1.44
C SER A 58 -25.07 -2.16 -0.18
N LEU A 59 -25.10 -0.85 0.07
CA LEU A 59 -25.71 -0.31 1.28
C LEU A 59 -27.22 -0.64 1.36
N GLY A 60 -27.91 -0.68 0.21
CA GLY A 60 -29.32 -1.10 0.16
C GLY A 60 -29.54 -2.55 0.60
N TYR A 61 -28.60 -3.45 0.32
CA TYR A 61 -28.71 -4.86 0.70
C TYR A 61 -28.57 -5.09 2.21
N LEU A 62 -27.77 -4.25 2.87
CA LEU A 62 -27.59 -4.25 4.32
C LEU A 62 -28.84 -3.81 5.10
N THR A 63 -29.94 -3.49 4.43
CA THR A 63 -31.23 -3.17 5.06
C THR A 63 -32.15 -4.36 5.24
N ASN A 64 -31.82 -5.52 4.66
CA ASN A 64 -32.61 -6.73 4.84
C ASN A 64 -32.56 -7.16 6.32
N ALA A 65 -33.72 -7.25 6.97
CA ALA A 65 -33.85 -7.56 8.39
C ALA A 65 -33.21 -8.90 8.77
N GLN A 66 -33.24 -9.89 7.87
CA GLN A 66 -32.62 -11.19 8.08
C GLN A 66 -31.09 -11.08 8.06
N GLU A 67 -30.52 -10.35 7.10
CA GLU A 67 -29.08 -10.11 6.98
C GLU A 67 -28.55 -9.29 8.18
N LEU A 68 -29.31 -8.29 8.61
CA LEU A 68 -29.04 -7.51 9.82
C LEU A 68 -29.06 -8.38 11.08
N SER A 69 -29.92 -9.39 11.14
CA SER A 69 -29.99 -10.31 12.28
C SER A 69 -28.72 -11.15 12.39
N TYR A 70 -28.20 -11.66 11.28
CA TYR A 70 -26.96 -12.43 11.28
C TYR A 70 -25.74 -11.56 11.57
N LEU A 71 -25.68 -10.36 10.99
CA LEU A 71 -24.66 -9.35 11.28
C LEU A 71 -24.54 -9.05 12.78
N ARG A 72 -25.69 -8.93 13.46
CA ARG A 72 -25.76 -8.68 14.91
C ARG A 72 -25.32 -9.88 15.75
N GLN A 73 -25.43 -11.09 15.22
CA GLN A 73 -25.00 -12.31 15.91
C GLN A 73 -23.47 -12.52 15.84
N CYS A 74 -22.75 -11.80 14.98
CA CYS A 74 -21.29 -11.79 14.93
C CYS A 74 -20.62 -10.98 16.08
N GLU A 75 -21.29 -10.84 17.23
CA GLU A 75 -20.77 -10.17 18.43
C GLU A 75 -19.48 -10.85 18.91
N GLY A 76 -18.33 -10.18 18.76
CA GLY A 76 -17.01 -10.67 19.16
C GLY A 76 -15.93 -10.62 18.08
N ALA A 77 -16.29 -10.55 16.80
CA ALA A 77 -15.34 -10.32 15.71
C ALA A 77 -15.08 -8.82 15.50
N GLU A 78 -13.85 -8.43 15.16
CA GLU A 78 -13.59 -7.10 14.59
C GLU A 78 -14.20 -7.03 13.18
N LEU A 79 -15.49 -6.71 13.10
CA LEU A 79 -16.20 -6.56 11.83
C LEU A 79 -15.88 -5.19 11.20
N LYS A 80 -15.42 -5.23 9.94
CA LYS A 80 -15.21 -4.09 9.04
C LYS A 80 -16.11 -4.20 7.82
N LEU A 81 -16.81 -3.13 7.51
CA LEU A 81 -17.83 -3.05 6.48
C LEU A 81 -17.37 -2.13 5.34
N LEU A 82 -17.24 -2.68 4.16
CA LEU A 82 -17.07 -1.95 2.91
C LEU A 82 -18.43 -1.88 2.21
N ALA A 83 -19.06 -0.71 2.22
CA ALA A 83 -20.39 -0.54 1.64
C ALA A 83 -20.31 0.31 0.35
N PHE A 84 -20.81 -0.25 -0.75
CA PHE A 84 -20.99 0.48 -1.99
C PHE A 84 -22.29 1.28 -1.93
N VAL A 85 -22.21 2.57 -2.22
CA VAL A 85 -23.39 3.44 -2.30
C VAL A 85 -23.99 3.27 -3.69
N ASP A 86 -24.83 2.25 -3.83
CA ASP A 86 -25.56 1.97 -5.08
C ASP A 86 -26.95 2.59 -5.02
N ASP A 87 -27.27 3.49 -5.96
CA ASP A 87 -28.61 4.04 -6.26
C ASP A 87 -29.43 4.58 -5.07
N LEU A 88 -28.82 4.79 -3.91
CA LEU A 88 -29.44 5.36 -2.73
C LEU A 88 -29.27 6.89 -2.70
N PRO A 89 -30.32 7.65 -2.37
CA PRO A 89 -30.19 9.06 -2.04
C PRO A 89 -29.20 9.26 -0.90
N VAL A 90 -28.36 10.29 -0.98
CA VAL A 90 -27.33 10.61 0.03
C VAL A 90 -27.96 10.82 1.41
N GLU A 91 -29.17 11.38 1.43
CA GLU A 91 -29.99 11.64 2.60
C GLU A 91 -30.37 10.35 3.35
N SER A 92 -30.41 9.21 2.63
CA SER A 92 -30.74 7.91 3.22
C SER A 92 -29.55 7.29 3.97
N ILE A 93 -28.31 7.69 3.67
CA ILE A 93 -27.10 7.06 4.21
C ILE A 93 -27.04 7.08 5.75
N PRO A 94 -27.30 8.21 6.45
CA PRO A 94 -27.24 8.25 7.91
C PRO A 94 -28.19 7.26 8.59
N GLU A 95 -29.41 7.12 8.06
CA GLU A 95 -30.39 6.15 8.58
C GLU A 95 -29.89 4.71 8.46
N HIS A 96 -29.28 4.38 7.31
CA HIS A 96 -28.75 3.04 7.04
C HIS A 96 -27.57 2.72 7.97
N LEU A 97 -26.67 3.68 8.20
CA LEU A 97 -25.56 3.51 9.16
C LEU A 97 -26.06 3.29 10.59
N CYS A 98 -27.12 4.00 11.00
CA CYS A 98 -27.74 3.80 12.32
C CYS A 98 -28.28 2.37 12.49
N ARG A 99 -28.95 1.82 11.48
CA ARG A 99 -29.52 0.45 11.50
C ARG A 99 -28.44 -0.63 11.63
N LEU A 100 -27.26 -0.39 11.08
CA LEU A 100 -26.08 -1.26 11.15
C LEU A 100 -25.39 -1.24 12.52
N ARG A 101 -25.76 -0.32 13.41
CA ARG A 101 -25.14 -0.11 14.74
C ARG A 101 -23.61 0.07 14.66
N VAL A 102 -23.09 0.59 13.54
CA VAL A 102 -21.67 0.89 13.41
C VAL A 102 -21.40 2.21 14.13
N ARG A 103 -20.79 2.13 15.32
CA ARG A 103 -20.49 3.29 16.17
C ARG A 103 -19.07 3.83 15.99
N SER A 104 -18.26 3.21 15.14
CA SER A 104 -16.90 3.66 14.84
C SER A 104 -16.73 3.80 13.34
N ASP A 105 -16.23 4.95 12.94
CA ASP A 105 -15.76 5.24 11.59
C ASP A 105 -14.71 4.22 11.12
N LYS A 106 -13.90 3.64 12.01
CA LYS A 106 -12.90 2.61 11.69
C LYS A 106 -13.48 1.27 11.25
N ARG A 107 -14.81 1.11 11.37
CA ARG A 107 -15.52 -0.13 11.05
C ARG A 107 -16.35 -0.04 9.79
N VAL A 108 -16.47 1.14 9.17
CA VAL A 108 -17.18 1.30 7.90
C VAL A 108 -16.40 2.19 6.95
N HIS A 109 -16.35 1.78 5.69
CA HIS A 109 -15.92 2.62 4.58
C HIS A 109 -16.99 2.61 3.50
N LEU A 110 -17.39 3.80 3.08
CA LEU A 110 -18.34 3.98 1.99
C LEU A 110 -17.55 4.16 0.70
N VAL A 111 -17.76 3.27 -0.26
CA VAL A 111 -17.07 3.30 -1.54
C VAL A 111 -17.96 3.98 -2.56
N GLN A 112 -17.45 5.08 -3.12
CA GLN A 112 -18.04 5.75 -4.27
C GLN A 112 -17.28 5.33 -5.52
N THR A 113 -17.88 4.46 -6.33
CA THR A 113 -17.33 4.05 -7.63
C THR A 113 -18.33 4.33 -8.72
N HIS A 114 -17.93 5.06 -9.75
CA HIS A 114 -18.77 5.35 -10.91
C HIS A 114 -18.63 4.25 -11.97
N GLY A 115 -19.47 3.22 -11.86
CA GLY A 115 -19.60 2.15 -12.84
C GLY A 115 -18.77 0.90 -12.53
N ALA A 116 -19.18 -0.20 -13.18
CA ALA A 116 -18.72 -1.55 -12.87
C ALA A 116 -17.20 -1.73 -12.92
N LYS A 117 -16.50 -1.07 -13.86
CA LYS A 117 -15.05 -1.18 -14.00
C LYS A 117 -14.29 -0.54 -12.83
N ALA A 118 -14.79 0.58 -12.31
CA ALA A 118 -14.21 1.24 -11.14
C ALA A 118 -14.40 0.39 -9.89
N THR A 119 -15.60 -0.19 -9.73
CA THR A 119 -15.91 -1.17 -8.66
C THR A 119 -14.99 -2.38 -8.73
N GLU A 120 -14.84 -2.99 -9.90
CA GLU A 120 -13.96 -4.15 -10.11
C GLU A 120 -12.49 -3.82 -9.78
N THR A 121 -12.01 -2.65 -10.19
CA THR A 121 -10.64 -2.19 -9.92
C THR A 121 -10.42 -2.03 -8.41
N PHE A 122 -11.37 -1.39 -7.72
CA PHE A 122 -11.34 -1.25 -6.27
C PHE A 122 -11.29 -2.62 -5.57
N LEU A 123 -12.20 -3.52 -5.96
CA LEU A 123 -12.30 -4.85 -5.35
C LEU A 123 -11.03 -5.67 -5.59
N THR A 124 -10.50 -5.65 -6.80
CA THR A 124 -9.25 -6.34 -7.14
C THR A 124 -8.11 -5.87 -6.24
N ARG A 125 -7.97 -4.55 -6.07
CA ARG A 125 -6.97 -3.95 -5.18
C ARG A 125 -7.18 -4.34 -3.72
N PHE A 126 -8.40 -4.18 -3.21
CA PHE A 126 -8.74 -4.48 -1.82
C PHE A 126 -8.44 -5.95 -1.47
N VAL A 127 -8.92 -6.87 -2.30
CA VAL A 127 -8.79 -8.31 -2.08
C VAL A 127 -7.37 -8.77 -2.27
N GLY A 128 -6.70 -8.27 -3.32
CA GLY A 128 -5.29 -8.55 -3.58
C GLY A 128 -4.43 -8.20 -2.36
N ARG A 129 -4.71 -7.09 -1.68
CA ARG A 129 -3.97 -6.68 -0.48
C ARG A 129 -4.31 -7.49 0.76
N LEU A 130 -5.57 -7.85 0.97
CA LEU A 130 -5.94 -8.74 2.06
C LEU A 130 -5.25 -10.12 1.93
N CYS A 131 -5.08 -10.63 0.71
CA CYS A 131 -4.43 -11.91 0.45
C CYS A 131 -2.89 -11.84 0.44
N GLY A 132 -2.30 -10.67 0.19
CA GLY A 132 -0.90 -10.52 -0.22
C GLY A 132 0.14 -10.28 0.89
N GLY A 133 -0.26 -9.87 2.09
CA GLY A 133 0.69 -9.53 3.16
C GLY A 133 0.13 -8.52 4.18
N PRO A 134 1.00 -7.77 4.89
CA PRO A 134 0.58 -6.77 5.87
C PRO A 134 -0.38 -5.76 5.24
N THR A 135 -1.59 -5.67 5.77
CA THR A 135 -2.69 -4.87 5.21
C THR A 135 -2.51 -3.38 5.46
N ASP A 136 -1.62 -2.97 6.37
CA ASP A 136 -1.50 -1.57 6.77
C ASP A 136 -0.66 -0.73 5.81
N ASN A 137 0.18 -1.32 4.95
CA ASN A 137 1.14 -0.58 4.12
C ASN A 137 0.69 -0.43 2.66
N SER A 138 -0.61 -0.31 2.42
CA SER A 138 -1.15 -0.16 1.07
C SER A 138 -2.37 0.74 1.07
N ILE A 139 -2.71 1.27 -0.09
CA ILE A 139 -3.76 2.26 -0.28
C ILE A 139 -4.91 1.60 -1.03
N ILE A 140 -6.07 1.47 -0.40
CA ILE A 140 -7.28 0.98 -1.06
C ILE A 140 -8.14 2.13 -1.57
N ASP A 141 -8.06 3.30 -0.94
CA ASP A 141 -8.81 4.48 -1.31
C ASP A 141 -8.11 5.75 -0.85
N ALA A 142 -8.45 6.88 -1.46
CA ALA A 142 -7.98 8.20 -1.05
C ALA A 142 -8.92 9.30 -1.50
N TRP A 143 -9.05 10.36 -0.70
CA TRP A 143 -9.87 11.53 -1.01
C TRP A 143 -9.37 12.78 -0.26
N TRP A 144 -9.83 13.95 -0.68
CA TRP A 144 -9.53 15.22 -0.02
C TRP A 144 -10.67 15.63 0.92
N GLU A 145 -10.32 16.01 2.15
CA GLU A 145 -11.21 16.65 3.13
C GLU A 145 -10.64 18.04 3.46
N GLY A 146 -11.14 19.07 2.77
CA GLY A 146 -10.54 20.40 2.84
C GLY A 146 -9.07 20.36 2.42
N ASP A 147 -8.17 20.76 3.33
CA ASP A 147 -6.71 20.78 3.12
C ASP A 147 -5.99 19.51 3.60
N GLU A 148 -6.72 18.43 3.92
CA GLU A 148 -6.15 17.13 4.26
C GLU A 148 -6.42 16.10 3.17
N LEU A 149 -5.36 15.41 2.74
CA LEU A 149 -5.47 14.20 1.95
C LEU A 149 -5.66 13.02 2.90
N VAL A 150 -6.81 12.35 2.82
CA VAL A 150 -7.07 11.12 3.56
C VAL A 150 -6.68 9.93 2.67
N VAL A 151 -5.81 9.06 3.19
CA VAL A 151 -5.48 7.77 2.55
C VAL A 151 -5.91 6.62 3.45
N LEU A 152 -6.53 5.61 2.84
CA LEU A 152 -7.17 4.49 3.54
C LEU A 152 -6.45 3.18 3.24
N SER A 153 -6.14 2.41 4.29
CA SER A 153 -5.60 1.06 4.16
C SER A 153 -6.70 -0.01 4.11
N PRO A 154 -6.40 -1.22 3.61
CA PRO A 154 -7.29 -2.38 3.70
C PRO A 154 -7.75 -2.71 5.12
N SER A 155 -6.99 -2.34 6.15
CA SER A 155 -7.40 -2.49 7.56
C SER A 155 -8.26 -1.33 8.07
N PHE A 156 -8.69 -0.42 7.20
CA PHE A 156 -9.44 0.80 7.52
C PHE A 156 -8.67 1.77 8.41
N LEU A 157 -7.34 1.67 8.43
CA LEU A 157 -6.51 2.72 8.97
C LEU A 157 -6.61 3.93 8.04
N ARG A 158 -6.95 5.09 8.60
CA ARG A 158 -6.97 6.37 7.89
C ARG A 158 -5.75 7.17 8.31
N LEU A 159 -4.94 7.56 7.35
CA LEU A 159 -3.92 8.59 7.52
C LEU A 159 -4.46 9.89 6.96
N ARG A 160 -4.53 10.92 7.80
CA ARG A 160 -4.87 12.29 7.41
C ARG A 160 -3.58 13.05 7.20
N VAL A 161 -3.29 13.43 5.96
CA VAL A 161 -2.04 14.08 5.56
C VAL A 161 -2.33 15.54 5.22
N PRO A 162 -1.90 16.49 6.07
CA PRO A 162 -2.06 17.91 5.78
C PRO A 162 -1.32 18.28 4.48
N VAL A 163 -1.92 19.14 3.66
CA VAL A 163 -1.29 19.63 2.41
C VAL A 163 0.09 20.23 2.66
N GLY A 164 0.28 20.92 3.79
CA GLY A 164 1.56 21.51 4.19
C GLY A 164 2.69 20.50 4.41
N SER A 165 2.34 19.24 4.69
CA SER A 165 3.30 18.14 4.89
C SER A 165 3.65 17.40 3.59
N LEU A 166 2.97 17.70 2.49
CA LEU A 166 3.26 17.11 1.18
C LEU A 166 4.50 17.76 0.53
N PRO A 167 5.13 17.09 -0.45
CA PRO A 167 6.20 17.68 -1.24
C PRO A 167 5.79 19.01 -1.86
N ALA A 168 6.74 19.95 -2.00
CA ALA A 168 6.47 21.30 -2.51
C ALA A 168 5.68 21.31 -3.84
N LYS A 169 6.01 20.39 -4.75
CA LYS A 169 5.29 20.21 -6.03
C LYS A 169 3.78 19.94 -5.87
N LEU A 170 3.35 19.32 -4.78
CA LEU A 170 1.94 19.05 -4.48
C LEU A 170 1.34 20.11 -3.56
N ARG A 171 2.11 20.56 -2.56
CA ARG A 171 1.68 21.60 -1.63
C ARG A 171 1.34 22.91 -2.36
N ASP A 172 2.19 23.29 -3.30
CA ASP A 172 2.09 24.57 -4.02
C ASP A 172 1.22 24.43 -5.30
N ALA A 173 0.71 23.24 -5.60
CA ALA A 173 -0.15 23.00 -6.76
C ALA A 173 -1.59 23.44 -6.51
N ASP A 174 -2.26 23.83 -7.59
CA ASP A 174 -3.70 24.14 -7.55
C ASP A 174 -4.52 22.90 -7.16
N GLU A 175 -5.74 23.16 -6.69
CA GLU A 175 -6.67 22.12 -6.24
C GLU A 175 -7.01 21.11 -7.34
N GLY A 176 -7.11 21.55 -8.59
CA GLY A 176 -7.39 20.69 -9.73
C GLY A 176 -6.26 19.69 -10.00
N ILE A 177 -5.01 20.12 -9.88
CA ILE A 177 -3.85 19.21 -9.91
C ILE A 177 -3.88 18.27 -8.71
N ARG A 178 -4.11 18.79 -7.50
CA ARG A 178 -4.11 18.00 -6.26
C ARG A 178 -5.18 16.89 -6.27
N LYS A 179 -6.37 17.17 -6.81
CA LYS A 179 -7.47 16.20 -6.92
C LYS A 179 -7.29 15.20 -8.06
N ASN A 180 -6.47 15.50 -9.06
CA ASN A 180 -6.24 14.62 -10.21
C ASN A 180 -5.11 13.61 -9.96
N PHE A 181 -5.27 12.79 -8.91
CA PHE A 181 -4.39 11.65 -8.66
C PHE A 181 -5.03 10.34 -9.12
N GLN A 182 -4.17 9.34 -9.30
CA GLN A 182 -4.56 7.97 -9.62
C GLN A 182 -3.99 7.06 -8.53
N ILE A 183 -4.81 6.12 -8.05
CA ILE A 183 -4.33 5.06 -7.17
C ILE A 183 -3.79 3.94 -8.07
N ASP A 184 -2.58 3.47 -7.80
CA ASP A 184 -2.03 2.31 -8.47
C ASP A 184 -3.00 1.10 -8.44
N GLN A 185 -2.94 0.25 -9.46
CA GLN A 185 -3.84 -0.90 -9.61
C GLN A 185 -3.80 -1.85 -8.41
N TYR A 186 -2.66 -1.96 -7.74
CA TYR A 186 -2.49 -2.74 -6.54
C TYR A 186 -2.52 -1.87 -5.30
N GLY A 187 -2.50 -0.55 -5.39
CA GLY A 187 -2.50 0.33 -4.22
C GLY A 187 -1.14 0.50 -3.57
N ASP A 188 -0.05 0.35 -4.34
CA ASP A 188 1.30 0.61 -3.81
C ASP A 188 1.54 2.12 -3.59
N PHE A 189 0.93 2.97 -4.42
CA PHE A 189 1.11 4.43 -4.36
C PHE A 189 -0.07 5.19 -4.97
N LEU A 190 -0.14 6.48 -4.63
CA LEU A 190 -0.83 7.51 -5.40
C LEU A 190 0.15 8.13 -6.40
N TYR A 191 -0.34 8.39 -7.61
CA TYR A 191 0.39 9.04 -8.68
C TYR A 191 -0.33 10.33 -9.11
N TRP A 192 0.38 11.44 -9.17
CA TRP A 192 -0.09 12.71 -9.73
C TRP A 192 0.58 12.97 -11.09
N PRO A 193 -0.12 12.70 -12.23
CA PRO A 193 0.50 12.73 -13.54
C PRO A 193 1.06 14.10 -13.95
N LYS A 194 0.40 15.19 -13.56
CA LYS A 194 0.78 16.54 -13.97
C LYS A 194 2.09 17.05 -13.34
N VAL A 195 2.46 16.53 -12.17
CA VAL A 195 3.65 16.97 -11.42
C VAL A 195 4.71 15.86 -11.26
N ASP A 196 4.41 14.68 -11.82
CA ASP A 196 5.23 13.47 -11.75
C ASP A 196 5.66 13.15 -10.32
N VAL A 197 4.66 12.96 -9.44
CA VAL A 197 4.86 12.62 -8.04
C VAL A 197 4.20 11.30 -7.73
N HIS A 198 4.96 10.40 -7.11
CA HIS A 198 4.51 9.10 -6.60
C HIS A 198 4.69 9.08 -5.08
N MET A 199 3.63 8.73 -4.35
CA MET A 199 3.69 8.60 -2.89
C MET A 199 2.97 7.34 -2.42
N GLY A 200 3.69 6.48 -1.72
CA GLY A 200 3.15 5.30 -1.06
C GLY A 200 2.84 5.53 0.42
N TRP A 201 2.32 4.49 1.06
CA TRP A 201 1.90 4.52 2.46
C TRP A 201 3.00 5.00 3.42
N GLU A 202 4.23 4.51 3.23
CA GLU A 202 5.37 4.90 4.07
C GLU A 202 5.71 6.39 3.93
N GLN A 203 5.61 6.95 2.72
CA GLN A 203 5.86 8.38 2.48
C GLN A 203 4.77 9.24 3.15
N PHE A 204 3.51 8.81 3.11
CA PHE A 204 2.43 9.49 3.83
C PHE A 204 2.63 9.40 5.34
N THR A 205 3.04 8.24 5.86
CA THR A 205 3.36 8.07 7.28
C THR A 205 4.49 9.01 7.71
N GLN A 206 5.55 9.15 6.91
CA GLN A 206 6.66 10.07 7.19
C GLN A 206 6.24 11.56 7.11
N ALA A 207 5.21 11.88 6.34
CA ALA A 207 4.67 13.24 6.25
C ALA A 207 3.92 13.66 7.52
N VAL A 208 3.32 12.70 8.24
CA VAL A 208 2.47 12.98 9.41
C VAL A 208 3.12 12.60 10.75
N ASP A 209 4.06 11.65 10.74
CA ASP A 209 4.76 11.17 11.93
C ASP A 209 6.26 11.54 11.86
N PRO A 210 6.71 12.54 12.64
CA PRO A 210 8.12 12.92 12.74
C PRO A 210 9.05 11.79 13.19
N VAL A 211 8.55 10.84 14.00
CA VAL A 211 9.34 9.68 14.46
C VAL A 211 9.52 8.68 13.31
N ALA A 212 8.47 8.41 12.54
CA ALA A 212 8.59 7.62 11.32
C ALA A 212 9.56 8.25 10.32
N ARG A 213 9.50 9.58 10.14
CA ARG A 213 10.46 10.33 9.31
C ARG A 213 11.89 10.15 9.80
N LEU A 214 12.14 10.35 11.09
CA LEU A 214 13.46 10.19 11.68
C LEU A 214 13.97 8.75 11.54
N ARG A 215 13.11 7.74 11.77
CA ARG A 215 13.47 6.32 11.58
C ARG A 215 13.81 6.01 10.13
N ALA A 216 13.05 6.54 9.17
CA ALA A 216 13.33 6.38 7.74
C ALA A 216 14.65 7.04 7.35
N GLU A 217 14.94 8.23 7.87
CA GLU A 217 16.22 8.91 7.69
C GLU A 217 17.39 8.13 8.31
N GLN A 218 17.22 7.62 9.54
CA GLN A 218 18.22 6.80 10.23
C GLN A 218 18.48 5.50 9.47
N LYS A 219 17.43 4.81 9.03
CA LYS A 219 17.53 3.60 8.20
C LYS A 219 18.26 3.89 6.89
N SER A 220 17.95 5.03 6.24
CA SER A 220 18.64 5.48 5.03
C SER A 220 20.11 5.81 5.30
N LYS A 221 20.44 6.49 6.39
CA LYS A 221 21.83 6.79 6.80
C LYS A 221 22.61 5.50 7.12
N ALA A 222 22.01 4.59 7.87
CA ALA A 222 22.62 3.30 8.20
C ALA A 222 22.86 2.46 6.94
N PHE A 223 21.87 2.41 6.04
CA PHE A 223 22.00 1.77 4.73
C PHE A 223 23.12 2.41 3.91
N ASN A 224 23.11 3.73 3.73
CA ASN A 224 24.14 4.45 2.97
C ASN A 224 25.54 4.24 3.57
N THR A 225 25.66 4.16 4.89
CA THR A 225 26.94 3.90 5.57
C THR A 225 27.44 2.48 5.31
N ARG A 226 26.56 1.47 5.38
CA ARG A 226 26.94 0.07 5.08
C ARG A 226 27.27 -0.09 3.59
N TYR A 227 26.44 0.48 2.73
CA TYR A 227 26.60 0.43 1.28
C TYR A 227 27.84 1.20 0.81
N GLY A 228 28.11 2.38 1.37
CA GLY A 228 29.34 3.15 1.13
C GLY A 228 30.59 2.41 1.59
N ARG A 229 30.54 1.72 2.74
CA ARG A 229 31.64 0.85 3.19
C ARG A 229 31.88 -0.33 2.25
N ALA A 230 30.83 -0.95 1.72
CA ALA A 230 30.95 -2.02 0.73
C ALA A 230 31.62 -1.51 -0.56
N ILE A 231 31.21 -0.34 -1.07
CA ILE A 231 31.84 0.32 -2.22
C ILE A 231 33.32 0.56 -1.96
N ARG A 232 33.66 1.12 -0.78
CA ARG A 232 35.04 1.37 -0.39
C ARG A 232 35.87 0.09 -0.35
N ARG A 233 35.36 -0.98 0.26
CA ARG A 233 36.04 -2.28 0.35
C ARG A 233 36.30 -2.88 -1.02
N LEU A 234 35.30 -2.85 -1.90
CA LEU A 234 35.46 -3.34 -3.27
C LEU A 234 36.48 -2.51 -4.04
N ARG A 235 36.45 -1.17 -3.90
CA ARG A 235 37.44 -0.27 -4.49
C ARG A 235 38.85 -0.58 -4.02
N GLU A 236 39.05 -0.71 -2.72
CA GLU A 236 40.34 -1.04 -2.11
C GLU A 236 40.82 -2.44 -2.52
N ALA A 237 39.94 -3.44 -2.59
CA ALA A 237 40.26 -4.78 -3.07
C ALA A 237 40.70 -4.80 -4.55
N SER A 238 40.13 -3.92 -5.38
CA SER A 238 40.54 -3.72 -6.77
C SER A 238 41.74 -2.76 -6.93
N SER A 239 42.36 -2.29 -5.84
CA SER A 239 43.48 -1.35 -5.84
C SER A 239 43.22 -0.03 -6.59
N LEU A 240 41.95 0.39 -6.69
CA LEU A 240 41.56 1.64 -7.34
C LEU A 240 41.63 2.81 -6.35
N LYS A 241 42.12 3.96 -6.78
CA LYS A 241 42.04 5.20 -6.00
C LYS A 241 40.69 5.87 -6.23
N GLN A 242 40.30 6.76 -5.32
CA GLN A 242 39.07 7.55 -5.47
C GLN A 242 39.12 8.46 -6.71
N SER A 243 40.33 8.91 -7.09
CA SER A 243 40.59 9.67 -8.32
C SER A 243 40.35 8.88 -9.61
N ASP A 244 40.39 7.55 -9.55
CA ASP A 244 40.37 6.69 -10.73
C ASP A 244 38.93 6.42 -11.21
N ILE A 245 37.93 6.89 -10.46
CA ILE A 245 36.52 6.75 -10.80
C ILE A 245 36.10 7.83 -11.80
N GLY A 246 36.29 7.53 -13.09
CA GLY A 246 35.94 8.43 -14.19
C GLY A 246 34.51 8.98 -14.12
N GLY A 247 34.37 10.29 -14.18
CA GLY A 247 33.08 10.99 -14.19
C GLY A 247 32.46 11.24 -12.81
N LEU A 248 33.12 10.87 -11.72
CA LEU A 248 32.82 11.34 -10.38
C LEU A 248 34.05 12.05 -9.82
N ASP A 249 33.86 13.21 -9.20
CA ASP A 249 34.97 13.84 -8.48
C ASP A 249 35.29 13.06 -7.19
N GLU A 250 36.55 13.13 -6.75
CA GLU A 250 37.05 12.40 -5.57
C GLU A 250 36.23 12.70 -4.32
N ARG A 251 35.78 13.96 -4.14
CA ARG A 251 34.97 14.38 -2.99
C ARG A 251 33.60 13.70 -3.01
N THR A 252 32.98 13.56 -4.18
CA THR A 252 31.71 12.85 -4.36
C THR A 252 31.89 11.36 -4.06
N VAL A 253 32.95 10.72 -4.58
CA VAL A 253 33.28 9.32 -4.26
C VAL A 253 33.47 9.13 -2.76
N ARG A 254 34.26 10.00 -2.11
CA ARG A 254 34.49 9.98 -0.66
C ARG A 254 33.20 10.13 0.15
N ARG A 255 32.28 11.03 -0.26
CA ARG A 255 31.00 11.23 0.43
C ARG A 255 30.09 10.02 0.30
N ILE A 256 30.08 9.36 -0.85
CA ILE A 256 29.37 8.09 -1.07
C ILE A 256 29.94 7.00 -0.18
N GLU A 257 31.27 6.81 -0.16
CA GLU A 257 31.95 5.79 0.66
C GLU A 257 31.73 5.98 2.17
N GLN A 258 31.62 7.24 2.62
CA GLN A 258 31.32 7.59 4.00
C GLN A 258 29.83 7.49 4.35
N GLY A 259 28.95 7.15 3.39
CA GLY A 259 27.50 7.12 3.59
C GLY A 259 26.84 8.48 3.79
N ARG A 260 27.58 9.58 3.54
CA ARG A 260 27.07 10.96 3.65
C ARG A 260 26.12 11.32 2.51
N THR A 261 26.22 10.63 1.38
CA THR A 261 25.33 10.75 0.23
C THR A 261 25.00 9.36 -0.31
N ARG A 262 23.77 9.20 -0.83
CA ARG A 262 23.36 7.96 -1.49
C ARG A 262 24.11 7.78 -2.80
N ALA A 263 24.53 6.55 -3.11
CA ALA A 263 24.99 6.19 -4.44
C ALA A 263 23.79 6.19 -5.41
N THR A 264 23.71 7.18 -6.29
CA THR A 264 22.66 7.24 -7.33
C THR A 264 22.92 6.21 -8.42
N ALA A 265 21.90 5.85 -9.22
CA ALA A 265 22.06 4.90 -10.32
C ALA A 265 23.19 5.31 -11.29
N ASN A 266 23.28 6.60 -11.63
CA ASN A 266 24.38 7.13 -12.44
C ASN A 266 25.75 7.00 -11.77
N ALA A 267 25.84 7.18 -10.45
CA ALA A 267 27.09 6.98 -9.72
C ALA A 267 27.49 5.48 -9.71
N ILE A 268 26.52 4.57 -9.58
CA ILE A 268 26.76 3.13 -9.66
C ILE A 268 27.31 2.72 -11.03
N VAL A 269 26.76 3.25 -12.12
CA VAL A 269 27.26 2.97 -13.48
C VAL A 269 28.71 3.43 -13.63
N LYS A 270 29.06 4.61 -13.10
CA LYS A 270 30.43 5.15 -13.17
C LYS A 270 31.42 4.35 -12.32
N LEU A 271 31.00 3.95 -11.11
CA LEU A 271 31.78 3.07 -10.25
C LEU A 271 32.01 1.70 -10.92
N ALA A 272 30.94 1.06 -11.40
CA ALA A 272 31.02 -0.21 -12.11
C ALA A 272 32.00 -0.17 -13.29
N LYS A 273 31.93 0.89 -14.11
CA LYS A 273 32.83 1.09 -15.25
C LYS A 273 34.30 1.18 -14.82
N ALA A 274 34.61 1.84 -13.71
CA ALA A 274 35.98 1.91 -13.19
C ALA A 274 36.50 0.53 -12.72
N HIS A 275 35.60 -0.36 -12.33
CA HIS A 275 35.89 -1.75 -12.00
C HIS A 275 35.83 -2.70 -13.21
N SER A 276 35.67 -2.19 -14.43
CA SER A 276 35.46 -2.99 -15.64
C SER A 276 34.28 -3.96 -15.55
N MET A 277 33.24 -3.58 -14.82
CA MET A 277 31.99 -4.33 -14.63
C MET A 277 30.81 -3.54 -15.20
N ASP A 278 29.73 -4.24 -15.54
CA ASP A 278 28.43 -3.58 -15.72
C ASP A 278 27.75 -3.31 -14.36
N ALA A 279 26.69 -2.49 -14.35
CA ALA A 279 26.01 -2.09 -13.12
C ALA A 279 25.33 -3.26 -12.39
N SER A 280 24.90 -4.30 -13.10
CA SER A 280 24.28 -5.50 -12.53
C SER A 280 25.33 -6.38 -11.85
N GLN A 281 26.44 -6.65 -12.55
CA GLN A 281 27.59 -7.37 -12.01
C GLN A 281 28.18 -6.66 -10.79
N TYR A 282 28.35 -5.35 -10.87
CA TYR A 282 28.87 -4.55 -9.78
C TYR A 282 27.97 -4.59 -8.54
N THR A 283 26.65 -4.50 -8.71
CA THR A 283 25.71 -4.59 -7.58
C THR A 283 25.65 -5.99 -6.98
N ALA A 284 25.77 -7.04 -7.79
CA ALA A 284 25.89 -8.42 -7.31
C ALA A 284 27.19 -8.63 -6.51
N GLU A 285 28.32 -8.07 -6.98
CA GLU A 285 29.59 -8.18 -6.27
C GLU A 285 29.60 -7.37 -4.97
N LEU A 286 29.04 -6.16 -4.98
CA LEU A 286 28.83 -5.35 -3.77
C LEU A 286 28.01 -6.09 -2.71
N ALA A 287 27.05 -6.93 -3.11
CA ALA A 287 26.23 -7.70 -2.17
C ALA A 287 27.07 -8.68 -1.31
N ARG A 288 28.27 -9.07 -1.76
CA ARG A 288 29.20 -9.91 -1.00
C ARG A 288 29.94 -9.15 0.10
N TYR A 289 29.97 -7.82 0.00
CA TYR A 289 30.63 -6.93 0.96
C TYR A 289 29.66 -6.20 1.91
N LEU A 290 28.35 -6.40 1.73
CA LEU A 290 27.26 -5.85 2.55
C LEU A 290 27.01 -6.66 3.82
#